data_AF-A0A7D9HVM6-F1
#
_entry.id   AF-A0A7D9HVM6-F1
#
_cell.length_a   1.000
_cell.length_b   1.000
_cell.length_c   1.000
_cell.angle_alpha   90.00
_cell.angle_beta   90.00
_cell.angle_gamma   90.00
#
_symmetry.space_group_name_H-M   'P 1'
#
loop_
_entity.id
_entity.type
_entity.pdbx_description
1 polymer ?
#
loop_
_entity_poly.entity_id
_entity_poly.type
_entity_poly.pdbx_seq_one_letter_code
_entity_poly.pdbx_strand_id
1 'polypeptide(L)'
;MDAEEFGDIAQTVSFARNLLTHVRRHEEITTQNVSQARDLSKRRPWLNGPLPLSCEGCRFELPMDLKVLESLTAIKYLSNYCIVSSRRKYLFKTTFVKADSDLDGIINSYELRQALLDLYSNSIDNECLDDILDIIDCQIGKVFDRNEFAAISAFSERYLCTRYHDKQEINASKQLLEQTDFAGLKAKLEGCNIAPKFLRMLLII
;
A
#
# COMPACT_ATOMS: atom_id res chain seq x y z
N MET A 1 -6.60 -57.40 -26.49
CA MET A 1 -6.48 -56.45 -25.37
C MET A 1 -5.01 -56.14 -25.30
N ASP A 2 -4.67 -55.03 -25.94
CA ASP A 2 -3.48 -54.94 -26.77
C ASP A 2 -2.30 -54.31 -26.01
N ALA A 3 -1.09 -54.70 -26.41
CA ALA A 3 0.17 -54.45 -25.69
C ALA A 3 0.69 -53.01 -25.76
N GLU A 4 -0.08 -52.05 -26.31
CA GLU A 4 0.32 -50.65 -26.45
C GLU A 4 0.07 -49.81 -25.18
N GLU A 5 -0.80 -50.25 -24.26
CA GLU A 5 -1.15 -49.46 -23.06
C GLU A 5 -0.12 -49.58 -21.91
N PHE A 6 0.80 -50.56 -21.98
CA PHE A 6 1.84 -50.77 -20.96
C PHE A 6 3.13 -49.97 -21.20
N GLY A 7 3.34 -49.45 -22.42
CA GLY A 7 4.51 -48.64 -22.74
C GLY A 7 4.48 -47.24 -22.10
N ASP A 8 3.28 -46.68 -21.93
CA ASP A 8 3.08 -45.30 -21.50
C ASP A 8 3.15 -45.15 -19.96
N ILE A 9 2.72 -46.18 -19.23
CA ILE A 9 2.80 -46.22 -17.77
C ILE A 9 4.26 -46.39 -17.31
N ALA A 10 5.07 -47.20 -18.02
CA ALA A 10 6.47 -47.38 -17.69
C ALA A 10 7.30 -46.09 -17.88
N GLN A 11 6.99 -45.30 -18.91
CA GLN A 11 7.62 -43.99 -19.13
C GLN A 11 7.17 -42.95 -18.10
N THR A 12 5.88 -42.94 -17.75
CA THR A 12 5.32 -42.03 -16.75
C THR A 12 5.86 -42.29 -15.34
N VAL A 13 6.01 -43.56 -14.96
CA VAL A 13 6.58 -43.94 -13.64
C VAL A 13 8.09 -43.67 -13.58
N SER A 14 8.82 -43.84 -14.69
CA SER A 14 10.24 -43.46 -14.78
C SER A 14 10.44 -41.94 -14.64
N PHE A 15 9.58 -41.14 -15.27
CA PHE A 15 9.60 -39.68 -15.17
C PHE A 15 9.27 -39.20 -13.74
N ALA A 16 8.25 -39.77 -13.10
CA ALA A 16 7.91 -39.44 -11.70
C ALA A 16 9.02 -39.85 -10.72
N ARG A 17 9.70 -40.97 -10.95
CA ARG A 17 10.82 -41.43 -10.11
C ARG A 17 12.07 -40.56 -10.29
N ASN A 18 12.32 -40.06 -11.49
CA ASN A 18 13.39 -39.09 -11.76
C ASN A 18 13.08 -37.71 -11.17
N LEU A 19 11.81 -37.25 -11.20
CA LEU A 19 11.39 -36.02 -10.54
C LEU A 19 11.53 -36.11 -9.01
N LEU A 20 11.09 -37.22 -8.40
CA LEU A 20 11.19 -37.41 -6.95
C LEU A 20 12.64 -37.58 -6.46
N THR A 21 13.54 -38.14 -7.27
CA THR A 21 14.97 -38.22 -6.94
C THR A 21 15.71 -36.89 -7.16
N HIS A 22 15.26 -36.04 -8.09
CA HIS A 22 15.73 -34.65 -8.20
C HIS A 22 15.22 -33.75 -7.08
N VAL A 23 13.96 -33.93 -6.64
CA VAL A 23 13.40 -33.21 -5.48
C VAL A 23 14.12 -33.64 -4.19
N ARG A 24 14.39 -34.93 -3.98
CA ARG A 24 15.14 -35.41 -2.80
C ARG A 24 16.59 -34.93 -2.72
N ARG A 25 17.30 -34.85 -3.85
CA ARG A 25 18.67 -34.29 -3.86
C ARG A 25 18.70 -32.78 -3.62
N HIS A 26 17.63 -32.06 -4.00
CA HIS A 26 17.48 -30.66 -3.61
C HIS A 26 17.14 -30.49 -2.12
N GLU A 27 16.41 -31.43 -1.51
CA GLU A 27 16.09 -31.40 -0.07
C GLU A 27 17.32 -31.68 0.83
N GLU A 28 18.26 -32.53 0.40
CA GLU A 28 19.50 -32.81 1.17
C GLU A 28 20.58 -31.71 1.03
N ILE A 29 20.60 -30.95 -0.06
CA ILE A 29 21.46 -29.74 -0.18
C ILE A 29 20.80 -28.54 0.54
N THR A 30 19.48 -28.56 0.72
CA THR A 30 18.77 -27.51 1.46
C THR A 30 18.90 -27.68 2.98
N THR A 31 19.14 -28.88 3.50
CA THR A 31 19.25 -29.12 4.95
C THR A 31 20.54 -28.60 5.60
N GLN A 32 21.53 -28.15 4.83
CA GLN A 32 22.70 -27.41 5.35
C GLN A 32 22.64 -25.89 5.11
N ASN A 33 21.68 -25.38 4.34
CA ASN A 33 21.49 -23.94 4.08
C ASN A 33 20.26 -23.34 4.81
N VAL A 34 19.56 -24.13 5.64
CA VAL A 34 18.39 -23.70 6.43
C VAL A 34 18.77 -22.98 7.75
N SER A 35 20.07 -22.73 8.00
CA SER A 35 20.51 -21.78 9.03
C SER A 35 20.48 -20.31 8.56
N GLN A 36 20.11 -20.05 7.31
CA GLN A 36 19.76 -18.71 6.82
C GLN A 36 18.30 -18.66 6.33
N ALA A 37 17.38 -19.19 7.15
CA ALA A 37 16.03 -18.67 7.16
C ALA A 37 16.14 -17.15 7.41
N ARG A 38 15.92 -16.37 6.34
CA ARG A 38 15.91 -14.92 6.39
C ARG A 38 14.94 -14.52 7.48
N ASP A 39 15.54 -13.98 8.53
CA ASP A 39 14.95 -13.28 9.64
C ASP A 39 14.00 -12.18 9.13
N LEU A 40 12.78 -12.57 8.78
CA LEU A 40 11.63 -11.68 8.54
C LEU A 40 11.18 -11.00 9.86
N SER A 41 11.86 -11.30 10.98
CA SER A 41 11.62 -10.71 12.30
C SER A 41 12.55 -9.53 12.62
N LYS A 42 13.34 -9.04 11.66
CA LYS A 42 13.83 -7.65 11.69
C LYS A 42 12.67 -6.69 11.45
N ARG A 43 11.77 -6.59 12.43
CA ARG A 43 10.84 -5.47 12.60
C ARG A 43 11.68 -4.21 12.52
N ARG A 44 11.55 -3.50 11.39
CA ARG A 44 12.36 -2.31 11.09
C ARG A 44 12.21 -1.34 12.26
N PRO A 45 13.29 -0.90 12.93
CA PRO A 45 13.20 -0.14 14.19
C PRO A 45 12.34 1.13 14.10
N TRP A 46 12.24 1.70 12.90
CA TRP A 46 11.42 2.88 12.62
C TRP A 46 9.92 2.64 12.50
N LEU A 47 9.46 1.39 12.31
CA LEU A 47 8.04 1.05 12.46
C LEU A 47 7.53 1.35 13.89
N ASN A 48 8.45 1.30 14.86
CA ASN A 48 8.21 1.61 16.28
C ASN A 48 8.88 2.93 16.70
N GLY A 49 9.17 3.83 15.75
CA GLY A 49 9.70 5.15 16.05
C GLY A 49 8.76 5.98 16.94
N PRO A 50 9.16 7.19 17.36
CA PRO A 50 8.37 8.03 18.27
C PRO A 50 6.94 8.33 17.78
N LEU A 51 6.68 8.13 16.48
CA LEU A 51 5.36 8.17 15.86
C LEU A 51 5.15 6.90 15.03
N PRO A 52 4.65 5.79 15.61
CA PRO A 52 4.43 4.55 14.86
C PRO A 52 3.41 4.80 13.74
N LEU A 53 3.50 4.08 12.64
CA LEU A 53 2.46 4.06 11.61
C LEU A 53 1.12 3.62 12.25
N SER A 54 -0.01 4.17 11.80
CA SER A 54 -1.32 3.73 12.30
C SER A 54 -2.25 3.47 11.13
N CYS A 55 -2.66 2.21 11.02
CA CYS A 55 -3.64 1.79 10.04
C CYS A 55 -5.09 2.16 10.47
N GLU A 56 -5.26 2.66 11.71
CA GLU A 56 -6.53 3.20 12.25
C GLU A 56 -6.57 4.74 12.21
N GLY A 57 -5.48 5.37 11.78
CA GLY A 57 -5.31 6.83 11.82
C GLY A 57 -6.25 7.60 10.90
N CYS A 58 -6.81 6.91 9.90
CA CYS A 58 -7.77 7.42 8.94
C CYS A 58 -8.77 6.33 8.52
N ARG A 59 -9.91 6.76 7.98
CA ARG A 59 -10.91 5.95 7.31
C ARG A 59 -11.13 6.48 5.90
N PHE A 60 -11.22 5.59 4.92
CA PHE A 60 -11.63 5.96 3.56
C PHE A 60 -13.06 5.53 3.28
N GLU A 61 -13.77 6.35 2.52
CA GLU A 61 -15.17 6.15 2.16
C GLU A 61 -15.33 6.21 0.64
N LEU A 62 -16.37 5.60 0.11
CA LEU A 62 -16.74 5.77 -1.30
C LEU A 62 -17.88 6.78 -1.43
N PRO A 63 -17.92 7.56 -2.54
CA PRO A 63 -19.11 8.33 -2.86
C PRO A 63 -20.30 7.39 -3.07
N MET A 64 -21.48 7.86 -2.67
CA MET A 64 -22.73 7.13 -2.90
C MET A 64 -22.96 6.82 -4.39
N ASP A 65 -22.59 7.75 -5.27
CA ASP A 65 -22.52 7.55 -6.72
C ASP A 65 -21.06 7.40 -7.16
N LEU A 66 -20.68 6.19 -7.58
CA LEU A 66 -19.33 5.87 -8.03
C LEU A 66 -18.97 6.56 -9.35
N LYS A 67 -19.95 7.03 -10.15
CA LYS A 67 -19.68 7.78 -11.39
C LYS A 67 -18.98 9.10 -11.12
N VAL A 68 -19.13 9.67 -9.93
CA VAL A 68 -18.42 10.88 -9.52
C VAL A 68 -16.89 10.68 -9.59
N LEU A 69 -16.41 9.46 -9.35
CA LEU A 69 -14.97 9.11 -9.41
C LEU A 69 -14.35 9.33 -10.80
N GLU A 70 -15.15 9.27 -11.88
CA GLU A 70 -14.65 9.50 -13.25
C GLU A 70 -14.19 10.95 -13.48
N SER A 71 -14.74 11.88 -12.70
CA SER A 71 -14.46 13.32 -12.80
C SER A 71 -13.47 13.83 -11.74
N LEU A 72 -13.14 13.02 -10.74
CA LEU A 72 -12.29 13.43 -9.62
C LEU A 72 -10.82 13.12 -9.89
N THR A 73 -9.96 14.01 -9.39
CA THR A 73 -8.53 13.69 -9.21
C THR A 73 -8.33 12.90 -7.92
N ALA A 74 -7.25 12.12 -7.85
CA ALA A 74 -6.89 11.35 -6.65
C ALA A 74 -6.83 12.24 -5.40
N ILE A 75 -6.17 13.39 -5.47
CA ILE A 75 -6.06 14.35 -4.36
C ILE A 75 -7.43 14.91 -3.96
N LYS A 76 -8.30 15.20 -4.93
CA LYS A 76 -9.64 15.71 -4.60
C LYS A 76 -10.51 14.65 -3.94
N TYR A 77 -10.40 13.41 -4.40
CA TYR A 77 -11.03 12.28 -3.72
C TYR A 77 -10.51 12.14 -2.28
N LEU A 78 -9.19 12.12 -2.08
CA LEU A 78 -8.59 11.99 -0.75
C LEU A 78 -9.08 13.12 0.17
N SER A 79 -9.11 14.36 -0.33
CA SER A 79 -9.55 15.53 0.44
C SER A 79 -11.01 15.47 0.87
N ASN A 80 -11.86 14.80 0.09
CA ASN A 80 -13.30 14.74 0.32
C ASN A 80 -13.75 13.47 1.06
N TYR A 81 -13.06 12.35 0.84
CA TYR A 81 -13.48 11.01 1.28
C TYR A 81 -12.46 10.32 2.20
N CYS A 82 -11.41 11.03 2.64
CA CYS A 82 -10.52 10.57 3.71
C CYS A 82 -10.88 11.24 5.04
N ILE A 83 -11.34 10.44 5.99
CA ILE A 83 -11.67 10.88 7.34
C ILE A 83 -10.49 10.61 8.27
N VAL A 84 -9.74 11.66 8.60
CA VAL A 84 -8.57 11.57 9.48
C VAL A 84 -8.98 11.72 10.95
N SER A 85 -8.44 10.85 11.82
CA SER A 85 -8.64 10.92 13.28
C SER A 85 -8.09 12.22 13.88
N SER A 86 -8.64 12.68 15.01
CA SER A 86 -8.19 13.93 15.67
C SER A 86 -6.70 13.90 16.03
N ARG A 87 -6.19 12.74 16.48
CA ARG A 87 -4.77 12.55 16.80
C ARG A 87 -3.88 12.75 15.57
N ARG A 88 -4.23 12.12 14.44
CA ARG A 88 -3.47 12.27 13.18
C ARG A 88 -3.64 13.65 12.57
N LYS A 89 -4.82 14.27 12.64
CA LYS A 89 -5.04 15.68 12.25
C LYS A 89 -4.09 16.62 12.97
N TYR A 90 -3.86 16.41 14.27
CA TYR A 90 -2.91 17.22 15.02
C TYR A 90 -1.47 17.00 14.53
N LEU A 91 -1.05 15.74 14.34
CA LEU A 91 0.26 15.43 13.81
C LEU A 91 0.49 16.08 12.43
N PHE A 92 -0.41 15.84 11.48
CA PHE A 92 -0.30 16.41 10.13
C PHE A 92 -0.34 17.93 10.16
N LYS A 93 -1.16 18.54 11.03
CA LYS A 93 -1.13 20.00 11.24
C LYS A 93 0.27 20.47 11.66
N THR A 94 0.88 19.82 12.66
CA THR A 94 2.19 20.25 13.15
C THR A 94 3.30 20.06 12.12
N THR A 95 3.20 19.04 11.27
CA THR A 95 4.14 18.85 10.16
C THR A 95 3.92 19.89 9.06
N PHE A 96 2.67 20.18 8.70
CA PHE A 96 2.34 21.21 7.70
C PHE A 96 2.89 22.58 8.10
N VAL A 97 2.63 23.02 9.33
CA VAL A 97 3.10 24.33 9.84
C VAL A 97 4.63 24.44 9.87
N LYS A 98 5.35 23.30 9.97
CA LYS A 98 6.81 23.31 9.86
C LYS A 98 7.30 23.42 8.41
N ALA A 99 6.51 22.91 7.46
CA ALA A 99 6.84 22.93 6.04
C ALA A 99 6.49 24.28 5.40
N ASP A 100 5.33 24.83 5.74
CA ASP A 100 4.84 26.17 5.38
C ASP A 100 5.66 27.24 6.13
N SER A 101 6.87 27.48 5.62
CA SER A 101 7.88 28.34 6.27
C SER A 101 7.59 29.83 6.10
N ASP A 102 6.91 30.20 5.03
CA ASP A 102 6.47 31.56 4.69
C ASP A 102 5.06 31.88 5.21
N LEU A 103 4.36 30.89 5.79
CA LEU A 103 3.06 31.03 6.46
C LEU A 103 1.95 31.52 5.52
N ASP A 104 2.03 31.14 4.24
CA ASP A 104 1.03 31.51 3.23
C ASP A 104 -0.17 30.55 3.21
N GLY A 105 -0.08 29.45 3.95
CA GLY A 105 -1.13 28.45 4.10
C GLY A 105 -1.17 27.40 2.99
N ILE A 106 -0.19 27.41 2.09
CA ILE A 106 0.00 26.41 1.03
C ILE A 106 1.44 25.89 1.06
N ILE A 107 1.67 24.72 0.46
CA ILE A 107 3.02 24.20 0.24
C ILE A 107 3.15 23.73 -1.19
N ASN A 108 4.33 23.88 -1.79
CA ASN A 108 4.59 23.37 -3.13
C ASN A 108 4.97 21.87 -3.11
N SER A 109 5.11 21.26 -4.28
CA SER A 109 5.48 19.85 -4.42
C SER A 109 6.82 19.46 -3.77
N TYR A 110 7.78 20.39 -3.67
CA TYR A 110 9.06 20.14 -3.02
C TYR A 110 8.92 20.14 -1.49
N GLU A 111 8.22 21.12 -0.93
CA GLU A 111 7.90 21.17 0.49
C GLU A 111 7.02 20.00 0.93
N LEU A 112 6.04 19.59 0.11
CA LEU A 112 5.26 18.37 0.34
C LEU A 112 6.17 17.15 0.51
N ARG A 113 7.16 17.01 -0.38
CA ARG A 113 8.11 15.89 -0.34
C ARG A 113 8.94 15.90 0.94
N GLN A 114 9.48 17.06 1.32
CA GLN A 114 10.24 17.20 2.56
C GLN A 114 9.37 16.96 3.80
N ALA A 115 8.16 17.51 3.82
CA ALA A 115 7.21 17.34 4.90
C ALA A 115 6.83 15.86 5.12
N LEU A 116 6.68 15.08 4.04
CA LEU A 116 6.42 13.64 4.14
C LEU A 116 7.65 12.88 4.66
N LEU A 117 8.87 13.23 4.25
CA LEU A 117 10.08 12.62 4.83
C LEU A 117 10.20 12.92 6.33
N ASP A 118 9.96 14.16 6.72
CA ASP A 118 9.98 14.61 8.11
C ASP A 118 8.88 13.95 8.95
N LEU A 119 7.68 13.78 8.39
CA LEU A 119 6.56 13.07 9.04
C LEU A 119 6.97 11.67 9.50
N TYR A 120 7.79 10.99 8.69
CA TYR A 120 8.31 9.66 8.96
C TYR A 120 9.75 9.67 9.50
N SER A 121 10.25 10.79 10.01
CA SER A 121 11.59 10.90 10.60
C SER A 121 12.70 10.36 9.69
N ASN A 122 12.57 10.57 8.37
CA ASN A 122 13.47 10.08 7.33
C ASN A 122 13.62 8.55 7.30
N SER A 123 12.63 7.81 7.79
CA SER A 123 12.69 6.35 7.85
C SER A 123 12.18 5.63 6.61
N ILE A 124 11.58 6.38 5.68
CA ILE A 124 11.12 5.84 4.40
C ILE A 124 12.14 6.14 3.31
N ASP A 125 12.32 5.20 2.39
CA ASP A 125 13.24 5.37 1.28
C ASP A 125 12.62 6.28 0.21
N ASN A 126 13.45 6.99 -0.55
CA ASN A 126 12.99 7.89 -1.64
C ASN A 126 12.10 7.17 -2.66
N GLU A 127 12.40 5.90 -2.98
CA GLU A 127 11.59 5.09 -3.89
C GLU A 127 10.15 4.92 -3.39
N CYS A 128 9.95 4.71 -2.08
CA CYS A 128 8.61 4.58 -1.51
C CYS A 128 7.85 5.90 -1.58
N LEU A 129 8.55 7.02 -1.41
CA LEU A 129 7.96 8.34 -1.52
C LEU A 129 7.59 8.68 -2.97
N ASP A 130 8.45 8.34 -3.93
CA ASP A 130 8.18 8.49 -5.36
C ASP A 130 6.96 7.66 -5.79
N ASP A 131 6.84 6.43 -5.30
CA ASP A 131 5.65 5.61 -5.53
C ASP A 131 4.36 6.29 -5.03
N ILE A 132 4.38 6.85 -3.81
CA ILE A 132 3.23 7.54 -3.22
C ILE A 132 2.84 8.76 -4.08
N LEU A 133 3.82 9.59 -4.42
CA LEU A 133 3.62 10.81 -5.20
C LEU A 133 3.16 10.50 -6.63
N ASP A 134 3.65 9.42 -7.24
CA ASP A 134 3.21 8.96 -8.55
C ASP A 134 1.76 8.48 -8.54
N ILE A 135 1.37 7.70 -7.52
CA ILE A 135 0.00 7.15 -7.37
C ILE A 135 -1.04 8.26 -7.23
N ILE A 136 -0.74 9.31 -6.45
CA ILE A 136 -1.66 10.46 -6.30
C ILE A 136 -1.61 11.43 -7.49
N ASP A 137 -0.81 11.12 -8.51
CA ASP A 137 -0.55 11.96 -9.67
C ASP A 137 -0.09 13.38 -9.29
N CYS A 138 0.88 13.46 -8.37
CA CYS A 138 1.46 14.72 -7.92
C CYS A 138 2.29 15.35 -9.04
N GLN A 139 1.80 16.47 -9.60
CA GLN A 139 2.49 17.21 -10.64
C GLN A 139 3.46 18.24 -10.05
N ILE A 140 4.58 18.47 -10.74
CA ILE A 140 5.55 19.52 -10.40
C ILE A 140 4.86 20.88 -10.52
N GLY A 141 5.08 21.76 -9.54
CA GLY A 141 4.51 23.11 -9.53
C GLY A 141 3.06 23.18 -9.00
N LYS A 142 2.47 22.04 -8.64
CA LYS A 142 1.22 22.03 -7.87
C LYS A 142 1.49 22.52 -6.44
N VAL A 143 0.53 23.28 -5.92
CA VAL A 143 0.47 23.70 -4.51
C VAL A 143 -0.61 22.91 -3.78
N PHE A 144 -0.44 22.77 -2.48
CA PHE A 144 -1.28 21.96 -1.62
C PHE A 144 -1.68 22.75 -0.39
N ASP A 145 -2.98 22.83 -0.11
CA ASP A 145 -3.44 23.40 1.14
C ASP A 145 -3.28 22.40 2.32
N ARG A 146 -3.59 22.89 3.52
CA ARG A 146 -3.52 22.07 4.73
C ARG A 146 -4.43 20.84 4.71
N ASN A 147 -5.58 20.90 4.05
CA ASN A 147 -6.52 19.78 3.96
C ASN A 147 -6.01 18.72 2.98
N GLU A 148 -5.51 19.14 1.81
CA GLU A 148 -4.86 18.27 0.83
C GLU A 148 -3.64 17.60 1.43
N PHE A 149 -2.78 18.33 2.15
CA PHE A 149 -1.63 17.76 2.85
C PHE A 149 -2.05 16.69 3.87
N ALA A 150 -3.06 16.97 4.69
CA ALA A 150 -3.55 16.00 5.69
C ALA A 150 -4.11 14.74 5.03
N ALA A 151 -4.82 14.88 3.91
CA ALA A 151 -5.38 13.76 3.16
C ALA A 151 -4.29 12.92 2.46
N ILE A 152 -3.28 13.58 1.88
CA ILE A 152 -2.10 12.91 1.30
C ILE A 152 -1.32 12.18 2.39
N SER A 153 -1.10 12.81 3.55
CA SER A 153 -0.41 12.19 4.70
C SER A 153 -1.14 10.97 5.25
N ALA A 154 -2.48 10.99 5.24
CA ALA A 154 -3.30 9.85 5.62
C ALA A 154 -3.18 8.70 4.61
N PHE A 155 -3.22 9.02 3.31
CA PHE A 155 -2.99 8.02 2.26
C PHE A 155 -1.58 7.43 2.32
N SER A 156 -0.55 8.24 2.53
CA SER A 156 0.82 7.74 2.65
C SER A 156 0.97 6.80 3.85
N GLU A 157 0.31 7.07 4.99
CA GLU A 157 0.25 6.11 6.10
C GLU A 157 -0.44 4.80 5.70
N ARG A 158 -1.58 4.84 5.00
CA ARG A 158 -2.27 3.64 4.51
C ARG A 158 -1.39 2.85 3.54
N TYR A 159 -0.71 3.53 2.61
CA TYR A 159 0.24 2.92 1.68
C TYR A 159 1.37 2.19 2.42
N LEU A 160 2.01 2.86 3.38
CA LEU A 160 3.12 2.30 4.15
C LEU A 160 2.65 1.14 5.04
N CYS A 161 1.45 1.25 5.62
CA CYS A 161 0.79 0.14 6.31
C CYS A 161 0.66 -1.07 5.37
N THR A 162 0.06 -0.89 4.19
CA THR A 162 -0.12 -1.94 3.18
C THR A 162 1.21 -2.54 2.69
N ARG A 163 2.29 -1.77 2.70
CA ARG A 163 3.61 -2.23 2.28
C ARG A 163 4.35 -3.04 3.36
N TYR A 164 4.19 -2.69 4.64
CA TYR A 164 5.04 -3.23 5.72
C TYR A 164 4.31 -4.06 6.78
N HIS A 165 3.00 -3.94 6.92
CA HIS A 165 2.20 -4.76 7.84
C HIS A 165 1.59 -5.96 7.12
N ASP A 166 1.28 -7.00 7.89
CA ASP A 166 0.53 -8.15 7.37
C ASP A 166 -0.92 -7.73 7.03
N LYS A 167 -1.48 -8.30 5.96
CA LYS A 167 -2.84 -8.02 5.49
C LYS A 167 -3.88 -8.30 6.56
N GLN A 168 -3.65 -9.29 7.43
CA GLN A 168 -4.56 -9.60 8.53
C GLN A 168 -4.59 -8.47 9.58
N GLU A 169 -3.45 -7.90 9.94
CA GLU A 169 -3.36 -6.76 10.88
C GLU A 169 -4.03 -5.51 10.30
N ILE A 170 -3.84 -5.25 9.01
CA ILE A 170 -4.46 -4.12 8.31
C ILE A 170 -5.98 -4.30 8.27
N ASN A 171 -6.47 -5.47 7.87
CA ASN A 171 -7.90 -5.71 7.81
C ASN A 171 -8.56 -5.65 9.19
N ALA A 172 -7.88 -6.13 10.24
CA ALA A 172 -8.38 -6.02 11.61
C ALA A 172 -8.47 -4.57 12.11
N SER A 173 -7.60 -3.68 11.63
CA SER A 173 -7.56 -2.26 12.00
C SER A 173 -8.47 -1.37 11.14
N LYS A 174 -8.92 -1.84 9.98
CA LYS A 174 -9.88 -1.09 9.16
C LYS A 174 -11.22 -0.94 9.88
N GLN A 175 -11.76 0.27 9.87
CA GLN A 175 -13.09 0.53 10.41
C GLN A 175 -14.16 -0.19 9.58
N LEU A 176 -15.21 -0.71 10.23
CA LEU A 176 -16.27 -1.52 9.61
C LEU A 176 -16.91 -0.84 8.37
N LEU A 177 -17.07 0.48 8.43
CA LEU A 177 -17.64 1.26 7.33
C LEU A 177 -16.74 1.21 6.08
N GLU A 178 -15.43 1.42 6.24
CA GLU A 178 -14.45 1.29 5.14
C GLU A 178 -14.42 -0.14 4.59
N GLN A 179 -14.46 -1.15 5.47
CA GLN A 179 -14.52 -2.54 5.01
C GLN A 179 -15.75 -2.80 4.12
N THR A 180 -16.89 -2.24 4.50
CA THR A 180 -18.16 -2.40 3.77
C THR A 180 -18.12 -1.68 2.42
N ASP A 181 -17.61 -0.45 2.40
CA ASP A 181 -17.47 0.36 1.20
C ASP A 181 -16.49 -0.30 0.19
N PHE A 182 -15.36 -0.80 0.67
CA PHE A 182 -14.30 -1.35 -0.19
C PHE A 182 -14.42 -2.86 -0.43
N ALA A 183 -15.36 -3.55 0.22
CA ALA A 183 -15.66 -4.94 -0.09
C ALA A 183 -16.10 -5.09 -1.55
N GLY A 184 -15.44 -5.98 -2.29
CA GLY A 184 -15.75 -6.22 -3.71
C GLY A 184 -15.51 -5.03 -4.62
N LEU A 185 -14.61 -4.10 -4.25
CA LEU A 185 -14.38 -2.84 -4.97
C LEU A 185 -14.26 -3.00 -6.49
N LYS A 186 -13.52 -4.00 -6.98
CA LYS A 186 -13.36 -4.24 -8.42
C LYS A 186 -14.69 -4.45 -9.15
N ALA A 187 -15.63 -5.18 -8.54
CA ALA A 187 -16.95 -5.40 -9.12
C ALA A 187 -17.81 -4.13 -9.01
N LYS A 188 -17.69 -3.37 -7.90
CA LYS A 188 -18.41 -2.09 -7.74
C LYS A 188 -17.99 -1.04 -8.77
N LEU A 189 -16.71 -1.04 -9.17
CA LEU A 189 -16.16 -0.11 -10.15
C LEU A 189 -16.35 -0.59 -11.60
N GLU A 190 -17.02 -1.72 -11.83
CA GLU A 190 -17.28 -2.22 -13.18
C GLU A 190 -18.11 -1.19 -13.97
N GLY A 191 -17.66 -0.87 -15.19
CA GLY A 191 -18.29 0.15 -16.02
C GLY A 191 -18.00 1.61 -15.62
N CYS A 192 -17.12 1.85 -14.64
CA CYS A 192 -16.62 3.19 -14.31
C CYS A 192 -15.31 3.48 -15.07
N ASN A 193 -15.22 4.66 -15.69
CA ASN A 193 -14.02 5.13 -16.40
C ASN A 193 -13.12 5.95 -15.46
N ILE A 194 -12.36 5.26 -14.61
CA ILE A 194 -11.48 5.88 -13.60
C ILE A 194 -10.05 5.89 -14.12
N ALA A 195 -9.33 7.00 -13.92
CA ALA A 195 -7.93 7.11 -14.30
C ALA A 195 -7.08 5.98 -13.68
N PRO A 196 -6.15 5.33 -14.42
CA PRO A 196 -5.44 4.14 -13.94
C PRO A 196 -4.69 4.32 -12.61
N LYS A 197 -4.03 5.46 -12.42
CA LYS A 197 -3.34 5.80 -11.16
C LYS A 197 -4.30 5.94 -10.00
N PHE A 198 -5.44 6.59 -10.24
CA PHE A 198 -6.50 6.74 -9.24
C PHE A 198 -7.13 5.38 -8.89
N LEU A 199 -7.37 4.51 -9.87
CA LEU A 199 -7.82 3.13 -9.61
C LEU A 199 -6.79 2.35 -8.78
N ARG A 200 -5.49 2.47 -9.08
CA ARG A 200 -4.41 1.86 -8.29
C ARG A 200 -4.44 2.35 -6.84
N MET A 201 -4.65 3.66 -6.62
CA MET A 201 -4.80 4.24 -5.30
C MET A 201 -5.98 3.63 -4.54
N LEU A 202 -7.16 3.52 -5.18
CA LEU A 202 -8.36 2.93 -4.57
C LEU A 202 -8.17 1.45 -4.22
N LEU A 203 -7.35 0.70 -4.96
CA LEU A 203 -7.04 -0.70 -4.68
C LEU A 203 -6.02 -0.91 -3.54
N ILE A 204 -5.30 0.14 -3.16
CA ILE A 204 -4.36 0.11 -2.02
C ILE A 204 -5.09 0.38 -0.69
N ILE A 205 -6.17 1.17 -0.77
CA ILE A 205 -7.07 1.45 0.36
C ILE A 205 -7.73 0.15 0.80
#